data_AF-A0A925G404-F1
#
_entry.id   AF-A0A925G404-F1
#
_cell.length_a   1.000
_cell.length_b   1.000
_cell.length_c   1.000
_cell.angle_alpha   90.00
_cell.angle_beta   90.00
_cell.angle_gamma   90.00
#
_symmetry.space_group_name_H-M   'P 1'
#
loop_
_entity.id
_entity.type
_entity.pdbx_description
1 polymer ?
#
loop_
_entity_poly.entity_id
_entity_poly.type
_entity_poly.pdbx_seq_one_letter_code
_entity_poly.pdbx_strand_id
1 'polypeptide(L)' 'MALNYIWIAFFVIAFIVALGKLIFLGDTAIFSAVTTGMFDSAKTGAEISLGLIGIMTFWLGIMKIGERAGMITVFAKG' A
#
# COMPACT_ATOMS: atom_id res chain seq x y z
N MET A 1 -10.43 20.96 1.26
CA MET A 1 -9.39 21.18 2.30
C MET A 1 -9.63 20.42 3.62
N ALA A 2 -10.75 19.73 3.82
CA ALA A 2 -10.95 18.88 5.00
C ALA A 2 -9.99 17.67 5.06
N LEU A 3 -9.69 17.04 3.93
CA LEU A 3 -8.86 15.82 3.89
C LEU A 3 -7.44 16.03 4.44
N ASN A 4 -6.81 17.18 4.13
CA ASN A 4 -5.48 17.52 4.66
C ASN A 4 -5.52 17.67 6.20
N TYR A 5 -6.61 18.21 6.73
CA TYR A 5 -6.82 18.34 8.17
C TYR A 5 -7.04 16.99 8.86
N ILE A 6 -7.84 16.08 8.27
CA ILE A 6 -8.02 14.71 8.77
C ILE A 6 -6.67 13.98 8.81
N TRP A 7 -5.84 14.15 7.78
CA TRP A 7 -4.57 13.45 7.68
C TRP A 7 -3.60 13.89 8.78
N ILE A 8 -3.45 15.21 8.98
CA ILE A 8 -2.63 15.77 10.05
C ILE A 8 -3.18 15.35 11.43
N ALA A 9 -4.49 15.35 11.62
CA ALA A 9 -5.12 14.94 12.88
C ALA A 9 -4.79 13.48 13.25
N PHE A 10 -4.77 12.55 12.28
CA PHE A 10 -4.40 11.15 12.52
C PHE A 10 -2.97 11.00 13.05
N PHE A 11 -2.00 11.73 12.47
CA PHE A 11 -0.61 11.72 12.94
C PHE A 11 -0.46 12.34 14.33
N VAL A 12 -1.16 13.44 14.60
CA VAL A 12 -1.15 14.10 15.92
C VAL A 12 -1.76 13.20 17.00
N ILE A 13 -2.90 12.57 16.73
CA ILE A 13 -3.55 11.64 17.67
C ILE A 13 -2.65 10.43 17.93
N ALA A 14 -2.03 9.85 16.90
CA ALA A 14 -1.09 8.74 17.07
C ALA A 14 0.10 9.14 17.96
N PHE A 15 0.63 10.36 17.78
CA PHE A 15 1.72 10.88 18.59
C PHE A 15 1.31 11.10 20.07
N ILE A 16 0.11 11.65 20.31
CA ILE A 16 -0.43 11.82 21.66
C ILE A 16 -0.68 10.47 22.35
N VAL A 17 -1.22 9.48 21.62
CA VAL A 17 -1.43 8.12 22.15
C VAL A 17 -0.10 7.43 22.47
N ALA A 18 0.92 7.60 21.64
CA ALA A 18 2.26 7.06 21.89
C ALA A 18 2.90 7.71 23.13
N LEU A 19 2.81 9.03 23.28
CA LEU A 19 3.29 9.76 24.46
C LEU A 19 2.51 9.38 25.73
N GLY A 20 1.18 9.30 25.66
CA GLY A 20 0.33 8.92 26.78
C GLY A 20 0.65 7.51 27.28
N LYS A 21 0.83 6.55 26.38
CA LYS A 21 1.26 5.19 26.73
C LYS A 21 2.70 5.13 27.26
N LEU A 22 3.62 5.94 26.74
CA LEU A 22 5.00 6.03 27.24
C LEU A 22 5.05 6.53 28.70
N ILE A 23 4.22 7.52 29.04
CA ILE A 23 4.18 8.12 30.37
C ILE A 23 3.44 7.24 31.40
N PHE A 24 2.35 6.57 31.00
CA PHE A 24 1.55 5.75 31.94
C PHE A 24 2.08 4.34 32.18
N LEU A 25 2.75 3.72 31.21
CA LEU A 25 3.18 2.32 31.31
C LEU A 25 4.69 2.14 31.47
N GLY A 26 5.51 3.17 31.23
CA GLY A 26 6.98 3.08 31.33
C GLY A 26 7.63 2.05 30.38
N ASP A 27 6.84 1.47 29.47
CA ASP A 27 7.24 0.35 28.62
C ASP A 27 7.51 0.84 27.19
N THR A 28 8.79 0.82 26.81
CA THR A 28 9.26 1.17 25.47
C THR A 28 8.70 0.24 24.39
N ALA A 29 8.07 -0.88 24.77
CA ALA A 29 7.44 -1.82 23.86
C ALA A 29 6.25 -1.22 23.09
N ILE A 30 5.62 -0.14 23.56
CA ILE A 30 4.49 0.47 22.84
C ILE A 30 4.93 1.14 21.55
N PHE A 31 6.07 1.84 21.57
CA PHE A 31 6.65 2.41 20.36
C PHE A 31 6.99 1.31 19.34
N SER A 32 7.53 0.19 19.83
CA SER A 32 7.78 -1.00 19.02
C SER A 32 6.48 -1.57 18.45
N ALA A 33 5.45 -1.80 19.26
CA ALA A 33 4.17 -2.36 18.83
C ALA A 33 3.41 -1.48 17.82
N VAL A 34 3.41 -0.16 18.01
CA VAL A 34 2.82 0.79 17.04
C VAL A 34 3.59 0.75 15.72
N THR A 35 4.92 0.76 15.79
CA THR A 35 5.78 0.70 14.60
C THR A 35 5.58 -0.64 13.86
N THR A 36 5.62 -1.77 14.56
CA THR A 36 5.37 -3.09 14.00
C THR A 36 3.98 -3.20 13.40
N GLY A 37 2.93 -2.70 14.06
CA GLY A 37 1.57 -2.71 13.50
C GLY A 37 1.41 -1.86 12.24
N MET A 38 2.10 -0.71 12.17
CA MET A 38 2.18 0.10 10.95
C MET A 38 2.95 -0.62 9.84
N PHE A 39 4.07 -1.26 10.17
CA PHE A 39 4.86 -2.02 9.21
C PHE A 39 4.15 -3.27 8.69
N ASP A 40 3.41 -3.99 9.53
CA ASP A 40 2.60 -5.14 9.11
C ASP A 40 1.49 -4.68 8.16
N SER A 41 0.80 -3.58 8.48
CA SER A 41 -0.20 -2.99 7.59
C SER A 41 0.41 -2.57 6.24
N ALA A 42 1.60 -1.96 6.27
CA ALA A 42 2.34 -1.60 5.06
C ALA A 42 2.77 -2.83 4.26
N LYS A 43 3.22 -3.90 4.93
CA LYS A 43 3.63 -5.16 4.29
C LYS A 43 2.45 -5.83 3.61
N THR A 44 1.30 -5.95 4.28
CA THR A 44 0.07 -6.49 3.67
C THR A 44 -0.34 -5.68 2.45
N GLY A 45 -0.34 -4.35 2.54
CA GLY A 45 -0.64 -3.48 1.39
C GLY A 45 0.34 -3.63 0.23
N ALA A 46 1.64 -3.76 0.53
CA ALA A 46 2.69 -3.96 -0.46
C ALA A 46 2.58 -5.34 -1.14
N GLU A 47 2.30 -6.39 -0.37
CA GLU A 47 2.15 -7.76 -0.87
C GLU A 47 0.94 -7.90 -1.81
N ILE A 48 -0.19 -7.30 -1.44
CA ILE A 48 -1.37 -7.21 -2.32
C ILE A 48 -1.05 -6.42 -3.59
N SER A 49 -0.39 -5.28 -3.46
CA SER A 49 -0.03 -4.42 -4.61
C SER A 49 0.93 -5.13 -5.57
N LEU A 50 1.94 -5.84 -5.03
CA LEU A 50 2.87 -6.65 -5.82
C LEU A 50 2.15 -7.77 -6.56
N GLY A 51 1.20 -8.45 -5.91
CA GLY A 51 0.36 -9.47 -6.55
C GLY A 51 -0.44 -8.92 -7.74
N LEU A 52 -1.10 -7.77 -7.55
CA LEU A 52 -1.87 -7.10 -8.61
C LEU A 52 -0.99 -6.59 -9.76
N ILE A 53 0.16 -5.98 -9.45
CA ILE A 53 1.14 -5.53 -10.46
C ILE A 53 1.68 -6.73 -11.25
N GLY A 54 1.94 -7.86 -10.60
CA GLY A 54 2.41 -9.08 -11.25
C GLY A 54 1.43 -9.59 -12.30
N ILE A 55 0.14 -9.68 -11.96
CA ILE A 55 -0.90 -10.13 -12.91
C ILE A 55 -1.03 -9.16 -14.10
N MET A 56 -1.01 -7.85 -13.85
CA MET A 56 -1.14 -6.85 -14.90
C MET A 56 0.07 -6.85 -15.84
N THR A 57 1.29 -6.97 -15.32
CA THR A 57 2.51 -7.05 -16.14
C THR A 57 2.56 -8.33 -16.95
N PHE A 58 2.07 -9.46 -16.41
CA PHE A 58 1.91 -10.71 -17.14
C PHE A 58 0.95 -10.56 -18.33
N TRP A 59 -0.24 -10.00 -18.09
CA TRP A 59 -1.24 -9.81 -19.14
C TRP A 59 -0.75 -8.84 -20.24
N LEU A 60 -0.13 -7.73 -19.83
CA LEU A 60 0.50 -6.78 -20.76
C LEU A 60 1.64 -7.42 -21.57
N GLY A 61 2.40 -8.33 -20.96
CA GLY A 61 3.43 -9.11 -21.64
C GLY A 61 2.85 -9.99 -22.75
N ILE A 62 1.76 -10.71 -22.46
CA ILE A 62 1.03 -11.52 -23.45
C ILE A 62 0.47 -10.64 -24.56
N MET A 63 -0.18 -9.53 -24.22
CA MET A 63 -0.72 -8.59 -25.22
C MET A 63 0.39 -8.04 -26.13
N LYS A 64 1.57 -7.72 -25.58
CA LYS A 64 2.71 -7.24 -26.36
C LYS A 64 3.26 -8.28 -27.34
N ILE A 65 3.14 -9.58 -27.00
CA ILE A 65 3.46 -10.69 -27.92
C ILE A 65 2.39 -10.77 -29.03
N GLY A 66 1.11 -10.70 -28.67
CA GLY A 66 0.00 -10.68 -29.64
C GLY A 66 0.03 -9.47 -30.59
N GLU A 67 0.48 -8.32 -30.10
CA GLU A 67 0.71 -7.09 -30.87
C GLU A 67 1.82 -7.29 -31.90
N ARG A 68 2.96 -7.83 -31.48
CA ARG A 68 4.09 -8.13 -32.36
C ARG A 68 3.79 -9.23 -33.37
N ALA A 69 2.91 -10.17 -33.04
CA ALA A 69 2.43 -11.22 -33.95
C ALA A 69 1.39 -10.72 -34.97
N GLY A 70 1.01 -9.43 -34.95
CA GLY A 70 0.01 -8.87 -35.86
C GLY A 70 -1.43 -9.30 -35.55
N MET A 71 -1.66 -10.03 -34.45
CA MET A 71 -2.99 -10.50 -34.07
C MET A 71 -3.89 -9.34 -33.67
N ILE A 72 -3.36 -8.31 -33.02
CA ILE A 72 -4.15 -7.12 -32.63
C ILE A 72 -4.74 -6.42 -33.87
N THR A 73 -3.98 -6.33 -34.96
CA THR A 73 -4.49 -5.78 -36.24
C THR A 73 -5.54 -6.64 -36.91
N VAL A 74 -5.57 -7.96 -36.67
CA VAL A 74 -6.60 -8.87 -37.19
C VAL A 74 -7.88 -8.77 -36.36
N PHE A 75 -7.77 -8.72 -35.04
CA PHE A 75 -8.91 -8.54 -34.14
C PHE A 75 -9.50 -7.12 -34.16
N ALA A 76 -8.69 -6.08 -34.42
CA ALA A 76 -9.16 -4.68 -34.47
C ALA A 76 -9.77 -4.28 -35.82
N LYS A 77 -9.61 -5.09 -36.87
CA LYS A 77 -10.26 -4.89 -38.18
C LYS A 77 -11.57 -5.67 -38.34
N GLY A 78 -11.97 -6.45 -37.33
CA GLY A 78 -13.26 -7.14 -37.24
C GLY A 78 -14.25 -6.40 -36.36
#